data_AF-A0A8K1FSX1-F1
#
_entry.id   AF-A0A8K1FSX1-F1
#
_cell.length_a   1.000
_cell.length_b   1.000
_cell.length_c   1.000
_cell.angle_alpha   90.00
_cell.angle_beta   90.00
_cell.angle_gamma   90.00
#
_symmetry.space_group_name_H-M   'P 1'
#
loop_
_entity.id
_entity.type
_entity.pdbx_description
1 polymer ?
#
loop_
_entity_poly.entity_id
_entity_poly.type
_entity_poly.pdbx_seq_one_letter_code
_entity_poly.pdbx_strand_id
1 'polypeptide(L)'
;DTVLKLRERKNRPQQPFAVMGLNVDIIKNYAYISRLEEEILTSPERPVVLLRKREENYELSKYISPGLDREGFFLFYTPLHYLVLDSFSKHLLIMTSGNKHGFPMCIEEECVRQKLKGVVDYLLYHNRKIVNRVDDSVVRVSNNRVLLLRRSRGYAPLWIRLNRKLNNHVIAVGAELQNVGGVGFDNKALLTQYIGDTDEIETLQDLDKYLEFFIKIYSVKPKLV
;
A
#
# COMPACT_ATOMS: atom_id res chain seq x y z
N ASP A 1 21.86 12.98 -5.84
CA ASP A 1 20.38 12.89 -5.85
C ASP A 1 19.94 12.08 -4.63
N THR A 2 19.08 12.65 -3.78
CA THR A 2 18.52 11.98 -2.59
C THR A 2 17.75 10.70 -2.94
N VAL A 3 17.08 10.66 -4.10
CA VAL A 3 16.31 9.50 -4.56
C VAL A 3 17.23 8.31 -4.89
N LEU A 4 18.37 8.57 -5.53
CA LEU A 4 19.38 7.54 -5.80
C LEU A 4 19.95 6.95 -4.51
N LYS A 5 20.30 7.81 -3.54
CA LYS A 5 20.80 7.37 -2.23
C LYS A 5 19.78 6.50 -1.49
N LEU A 6 18.49 6.84 -1.57
CA LEU A 6 17.41 6.01 -1.01
C LEU A 6 17.33 4.64 -1.70
N ARG A 7 17.46 4.58 -3.04
CA ARG A 7 17.44 3.32 -3.80
C ARG A 7 18.58 2.41 -3.41
N GLU A 8 19.79 2.95 -3.33
CA GLU A 8 20.99 2.22 -2.91
C GLU A 8 20.80 1.63 -1.52
N ARG A 9 20.42 2.48 -0.55
CA ARG A 9 20.20 2.04 0.84
C ARG A 9 19.05 1.03 1.00
N LYS A 10 18.00 1.11 0.18
CA LYS A 10 16.89 0.13 0.19
C LYS A 10 17.14 -1.12 -0.66
N ASN A 11 18.27 -1.21 -1.37
CA ASN A 11 18.52 -2.23 -2.39
C ASN A 11 17.34 -2.36 -3.39
N ARG A 12 16.84 -1.22 -3.89
CA ARG A 12 15.64 -1.13 -4.74
C ARG A 12 15.99 -0.41 -6.05
N PRO A 13 16.61 -1.08 -7.03
CA PRO A 13 17.17 -0.42 -8.20
C PRO A 13 16.11 0.17 -9.13
N GLN A 14 15.03 -0.57 -9.42
CA GLN A 14 14.06 -0.16 -10.45
C GLN A 14 12.62 0.01 -9.95
N GLN A 15 12.22 -0.74 -8.91
CA GLN A 15 10.82 -0.73 -8.46
C GLN A 15 10.39 0.72 -8.12
N PRO A 16 9.28 1.22 -8.70
CA PRO A 16 8.91 2.64 -8.61
C PRO A 16 8.54 3.03 -7.19
N PHE A 17 8.78 4.28 -6.82
CA PHE A 17 8.29 4.86 -5.57
C PHE A 17 6.91 5.49 -5.78
N ALA A 18 6.11 5.53 -4.71
CA ALA A 18 4.89 6.31 -4.70
C ALA A 18 5.19 7.73 -4.20
N VAL A 19 4.46 8.72 -4.71
CA VAL A 19 4.59 10.13 -4.35
C VAL A 19 3.28 10.60 -3.75
N MET A 20 3.33 11.10 -2.53
CA MET A 20 2.20 11.72 -1.85
C MET A 20 2.19 13.22 -2.15
N GLY A 21 1.04 13.75 -2.58
CA GLY A 21 0.81 15.17 -2.78
C GLY A 21 -0.21 15.75 -1.79
N LEU A 22 -0.16 17.06 -1.61
CA LEU A 22 -1.09 17.77 -0.75
C LEU A 22 -2.49 17.89 -1.38
N ASN A 23 -2.58 18.11 -2.69
CA ASN A 23 -3.86 18.17 -3.41
C ASN A 23 -3.70 17.74 -4.87
N VAL A 24 -4.83 17.61 -5.57
CA VAL A 24 -4.87 17.16 -6.97
C VAL A 24 -4.19 18.17 -7.90
N ASP A 25 -4.35 19.48 -7.64
CA ASP A 25 -3.80 20.53 -8.49
C ASP A 25 -2.27 20.49 -8.54
N ILE A 26 -1.62 20.19 -7.40
CA ILE A 26 -0.18 19.95 -7.35
C ILE A 26 0.20 18.74 -8.22
N ILE A 27 -0.54 17.63 -8.12
CA ILE A 27 -0.25 16.40 -8.90
C ILE A 27 -0.47 16.62 -10.40
N LYS A 28 -1.44 17.45 -10.79
CA LYS A 28 -1.73 17.81 -12.20
C LYS A 28 -0.55 18.46 -12.90
N ASN A 29 0.40 19.04 -12.16
CA ASN A 29 1.65 19.58 -12.71
C ASN A 29 2.63 18.48 -13.15
N TYR A 30 2.47 17.25 -12.67
CA TYR A 30 3.40 16.13 -12.91
C TYR A 30 2.76 14.96 -13.65
N ALA A 31 1.44 14.86 -13.66
CA ALA A 31 0.73 13.76 -14.29
C ALA A 31 -0.56 14.23 -15.00
N TYR A 32 -0.95 13.47 -16.02
CA TYR A 32 -2.29 13.55 -16.59
C TYR A 32 -3.27 12.82 -15.68
N ILE A 33 -4.40 13.46 -15.39
CA ILE A 33 -5.43 12.95 -14.49
C ILE A 33 -6.77 13.04 -15.20
N SER A 34 -7.40 11.90 -15.45
CA SER A 34 -8.79 11.82 -15.90
C SER A 34 -9.75 12.08 -14.73
N ARG A 35 -11.01 12.38 -15.05
CA ARG A 35 -12.06 12.56 -14.04
C ARG A 35 -12.16 11.38 -13.07
N LEU A 36 -12.15 10.14 -13.60
CA LEU A 36 -12.23 8.95 -12.77
C LEU A 36 -11.00 8.79 -11.86
N GLU A 37 -9.80 9.11 -12.34
CA GLU A 37 -8.58 9.09 -11.52
C GLU A 37 -8.62 10.16 -10.41
N GLU A 38 -9.16 11.34 -10.69
CA GLU A 38 -9.36 12.41 -9.71
C GLU A 38 -10.38 12.01 -8.62
N GLU A 39 -11.51 11.40 -9.02
CA GLU A 39 -12.50 10.83 -8.09
C GLU A 39 -11.88 9.78 -7.16
N ILE A 40 -10.96 8.94 -7.68
CA ILE A 40 -10.26 7.94 -6.87
C ILE A 40 -9.20 8.56 -5.96
N LEU A 41 -8.40 9.53 -6.44
CA LEU A 41 -7.41 10.25 -5.62
C LEU A 41 -8.07 10.96 -4.44
N THR A 42 -9.30 11.46 -4.65
CA THR A 42 -10.07 12.20 -3.65
C THR A 42 -10.96 11.33 -2.77
N SER A 43 -11.03 10.02 -3.04
CA SER A 43 -11.85 9.08 -2.28
C SER A 43 -11.35 8.93 -0.83
N PRO A 44 -12.20 8.49 0.11
CA PRO A 44 -11.78 8.21 1.50
C PRO A 44 -10.65 7.20 1.61
N GLU A 45 -10.56 6.25 0.66
CA GLU A 45 -9.53 5.21 0.63
C GLU A 45 -8.15 5.77 0.26
N ARG A 46 -8.06 6.92 -0.43
CA ARG A 46 -6.81 7.59 -0.82
C ARG A 46 -5.72 6.63 -1.37
N PRO A 47 -6.01 5.74 -2.33
CA PRO A 47 -5.03 4.77 -2.82
C PRO A 47 -3.93 5.45 -3.65
N VAL A 48 -2.83 4.72 -3.86
CA VAL A 48 -1.84 5.04 -4.90
C VAL A 48 -2.44 4.77 -6.26
N VAL A 49 -2.62 5.82 -7.07
CA VAL A 49 -3.13 5.76 -8.44
C VAL A 49 -1.95 5.84 -9.41
N LEU A 50 -1.86 4.88 -10.33
CA LEU A 50 -0.84 4.89 -11.38
C LEU A 50 -1.22 5.84 -12.53
N LEU A 51 -0.73 7.07 -12.47
CA LEU A 51 -1.03 8.13 -13.44
C LEU A 51 0.05 8.20 -14.53
N ARG A 52 -0.34 8.63 -15.74
CA ARG A 52 0.62 8.89 -16.82
C ARG A 52 1.39 10.18 -16.52
N LYS A 53 2.72 10.11 -16.57
CA LYS A 53 3.59 11.27 -16.31
C LYS A 53 3.44 12.32 -17.41
N ARG A 54 3.67 13.58 -17.05
CA ARG A 54 4.00 14.62 -18.02
C ARG A 54 5.47 14.49 -18.40
N GLU A 55 5.76 14.72 -19.68
CA GLU A 55 7.12 14.62 -20.22
C GLU A 55 7.81 16.00 -20.23
N GLU A 56 7.06 17.06 -20.47
CA GLU A 56 7.56 18.43 -20.55
C GLU A 56 7.74 19.04 -19.14
N ASN A 57 8.86 19.73 -18.92
CA ASN A 57 9.18 20.45 -17.67
C ASN A 57 9.03 19.60 -16.40
N TYR A 58 9.34 18.31 -16.49
CA TYR A 58 9.18 17.36 -15.38
C TYR A 58 10.30 17.53 -14.34
N GLU A 59 9.99 18.22 -13.24
CA GLU A 59 10.98 18.58 -12.20
C GLU A 59 11.19 17.51 -11.10
N LEU A 60 10.50 16.37 -11.19
CA LEU A 60 10.74 15.26 -10.28
C LEU A 60 11.88 14.38 -10.80
N SER A 61 12.61 13.76 -9.87
CA SER A 61 13.72 12.89 -10.25
C SER A 61 13.22 11.73 -11.13
N LYS A 62 13.87 11.51 -12.28
CA LYS A 62 13.61 10.35 -13.14
C LYS A 62 13.77 9.01 -12.42
N TYR A 63 14.48 9.02 -11.28
CA TYR A 63 14.66 7.85 -10.44
C TYR A 63 13.46 7.54 -9.55
N ILE A 64 12.36 8.31 -9.55
CA ILE A 64 11.14 7.89 -8.85
C ILE A 64 10.52 6.67 -9.53
N SER A 65 10.42 6.71 -10.86
CA SER A 65 9.84 5.66 -11.73
C SER A 65 10.73 5.39 -12.97
N PRO A 66 11.93 4.80 -12.79
CA PRO A 66 12.90 4.64 -13.88
C PRO A 66 12.35 3.82 -15.06
N GLY A 67 12.40 4.39 -16.27
CA GLY A 67 12.01 3.68 -17.50
C GLY A 67 10.51 3.42 -17.66
N LEU A 68 9.67 3.92 -16.77
CA LEU A 68 8.21 3.79 -16.85
C LEU A 68 7.58 5.08 -17.37
N ASP A 69 6.44 5.00 -18.04
CA ASP A 69 5.61 6.15 -18.47
C ASP A 69 4.63 6.60 -17.38
N ARG A 70 4.49 5.80 -16.32
CA ARG A 70 3.57 6.01 -15.21
C ARG A 70 4.28 6.15 -13.88
N GLU A 71 3.65 6.90 -12.99
CA GLU A 71 4.07 7.11 -11.61
C GLU A 71 2.90 6.95 -10.65
N GLY A 72 3.17 6.42 -9.46
CA GLY A 72 2.17 6.24 -8.43
C GLY A 72 2.00 7.50 -7.61
N PHE A 73 0.85 8.16 -7.73
CA PHE A 73 0.50 9.33 -6.91
C PHE A 73 -0.66 9.03 -5.97
N PHE A 74 -0.68 9.69 -4.82
CA PHE A 74 -1.81 9.68 -3.89
C PHE A 74 -1.85 10.95 -3.06
N LEU A 75 -2.95 11.17 -2.36
CA LEU A 75 -3.11 12.31 -1.48
C LEU A 75 -2.86 11.93 -0.02
N PHE A 76 -2.52 12.93 0.78
CA PHE A 76 -2.44 12.77 2.22
C PHE A 76 -3.74 12.18 2.80
N TYR A 77 -3.61 11.40 3.87
CA TYR A 77 -4.73 10.73 4.51
C TYR A 77 -4.67 10.76 6.05
N THR A 78 -3.72 11.53 6.61
CA THR A 78 -3.66 11.82 8.05
C THR A 78 -3.37 13.31 8.27
N PRO A 79 -3.74 13.89 9.42
CA PRO A 79 -3.36 15.25 9.76
C PRO A 79 -1.84 15.46 9.79
N LEU A 80 -1.08 14.45 10.23
CA LEU A 80 0.39 14.51 10.23
C LEU A 80 0.94 14.64 8.81
N HIS A 81 0.41 13.89 7.85
CA HIS A 81 0.82 13.99 6.45
C HIS A 81 0.58 15.39 5.89
N TYR A 82 -0.55 16.01 6.22
CA TYR A 82 -0.85 17.39 5.82
C TYR A 82 0.21 18.36 6.36
N LEU A 83 0.46 18.35 7.67
CA LEU A 83 1.44 19.24 8.30
C LEU A 83 2.84 19.06 7.73
N VAL A 84 3.25 17.81 7.48
CA VAL A 84 4.57 17.51 6.92
C VAL A 84 4.65 18.01 5.48
N LEU A 85 3.68 17.70 4.61
CA LEU A 85 3.68 18.17 3.22
C LEU A 85 3.64 19.70 3.10
N ASP A 86 2.87 20.36 3.97
CA ASP A 86 2.76 21.83 3.99
C ASP A 86 4.10 22.50 4.33
N SER A 87 4.97 21.81 5.09
CA SER A 87 6.31 22.31 5.43
C SER A 87 7.34 22.24 4.29
N PHE A 88 7.04 21.58 3.17
CA PHE A 88 7.93 21.48 2.01
C PHE A 88 7.41 22.30 0.83
N SER A 89 8.31 23.04 0.16
CA SER A 89 7.95 23.94 -0.94
C SER A 89 7.25 23.29 -2.13
N LYS A 90 7.54 22.01 -2.43
CA LYS A 90 6.88 21.26 -3.51
C LYS A 90 5.59 20.58 -3.09
N HIS A 91 5.28 20.54 -1.79
CA HIS A 91 4.12 19.82 -1.24
C HIS A 91 3.99 18.37 -1.72
N LEU A 92 5.13 17.74 -1.98
CA LEU A 92 5.27 16.38 -2.52
C LEU A 92 6.37 15.63 -1.77
N LEU A 93 6.10 14.37 -1.43
CA LEU A 93 7.06 13.50 -0.76
C LEU A 93 7.00 12.09 -1.33
N ILE A 94 8.17 11.47 -1.46
CA ILE A 94 8.26 10.04 -1.75
C ILE A 94 7.84 9.27 -0.50
N MET A 95 6.87 8.37 -0.67
CA MET A 95 6.40 7.46 0.37
C MET A 95 6.65 6.02 -0.08
N THR A 96 7.44 5.30 0.72
CA THR A 96 7.74 3.89 0.48
C THR A 96 7.64 3.13 1.79
N SER A 97 7.33 1.84 1.71
CA SER A 97 7.18 0.97 2.87
C SER A 97 8.44 0.97 3.75
N GLY A 98 8.27 1.07 5.07
CA GLY A 98 9.35 1.12 6.05
C GLY A 98 9.94 -0.26 6.36
N ASN A 99 10.50 -0.93 5.35
CA ASN A 99 11.13 -2.25 5.45
C ASN A 99 12.36 -2.39 4.57
N LYS A 100 13.22 -3.35 4.94
CA LYS A 100 14.19 -3.95 4.02
C LYS A 100 13.46 -4.75 2.95
N HIS A 101 14.02 -4.84 1.76
CA HIS A 101 13.45 -5.63 0.66
C HIS A 101 13.14 -7.07 1.12
N GLY A 102 11.97 -7.60 0.76
CA GLY A 102 11.46 -8.92 1.21
C GLY A 102 10.69 -8.92 2.53
N PHE A 103 11.05 -8.05 3.48
CA PHE A 103 10.48 -8.09 4.83
C PHE A 103 9.17 -7.30 4.99
N PRO A 104 8.31 -7.66 5.98
CA PRO A 104 7.13 -6.87 6.31
C PRO A 104 7.49 -5.48 6.87
N MET A 105 6.55 -4.54 6.75
CA MET A 105 6.68 -3.17 7.27
C MET A 105 6.80 -3.14 8.79
N CYS A 106 7.76 -2.37 9.30
CA CYS A 106 7.86 -2.12 10.73
C CYS A 106 6.65 -1.33 11.26
N ILE A 107 6.06 -1.80 12.36
CA ILE A 107 4.95 -1.14 13.06
C ILE A 107 5.36 -0.53 14.42
N GLU A 108 6.56 -0.87 14.90
CA GLU A 108 7.14 -0.42 16.17
C GLU A 108 8.43 0.37 15.93
N GLU A 109 8.71 1.34 16.81
CA GLU A 109 9.91 2.17 16.75
C GLU A 109 11.19 1.33 16.75
N GLU A 110 11.26 0.33 17.64
CA GLU A 110 12.44 -0.52 17.81
C GLU A 110 12.74 -1.31 16.52
N CYS A 111 11.71 -1.83 15.85
CA CYS A 111 11.86 -2.46 14.54
C CYS A 111 12.51 -1.50 13.53
N VAL A 112 12.07 -0.24 13.49
CA VAL A 112 12.65 0.75 12.56
C VAL A 112 14.11 1.03 12.92
N ARG A 113 14.42 1.22 14.21
CA ARG A 113 15.79 1.48 14.67
C ARG A 113 16.75 0.34 14.36
N GLN A 114 16.30 -0.91 14.48
CA GLN A 114 17.11 -2.09 14.21
C GLN A 114 17.17 -2.42 12.71
N LYS A 115 16.01 -2.58 12.06
CA LYS A 115 15.92 -3.09 10.69
C LYS A 115 16.18 -2.01 9.63
N LEU A 116 15.95 -0.72 9.91
CA LEU A 116 16.19 0.38 8.96
C LEU A 116 17.41 1.24 9.31
N LYS A 117 18.28 0.77 10.20
CA LYS A 117 19.57 1.40 10.48
C LYS A 117 20.38 1.54 9.19
N GLY A 118 20.86 2.74 8.91
CA GLY A 118 21.61 3.04 7.69
C GLY A 118 20.75 3.26 6.44
N VAL A 119 19.43 3.01 6.51
CA VAL A 119 18.48 3.35 5.45
C VAL A 119 17.94 4.77 5.66
N VAL A 120 17.47 5.05 6.87
CA VAL A 120 16.87 6.34 7.24
C VAL A 120 17.87 7.20 8.01
N ASP A 121 17.87 8.50 7.74
CA ASP A 121 18.70 9.47 8.48
C ASP A 121 17.95 10.03 9.71
N TYR A 122 16.62 10.08 9.65
CA TYR A 122 15.75 10.59 10.71
C TYR A 122 14.53 9.70 10.90
N LEU A 123 13.94 9.75 12.10
CA LEU A 123 12.74 9.01 12.46
C LEU A 123 11.70 9.94 13.08
N LEU A 124 10.51 9.97 12.47
CA LEU A 124 9.31 10.58 13.02
C LEU A 124 8.37 9.47 13.47
N TYR A 125 8.07 9.39 14.77
CA TYR A 125 7.28 8.32 15.37
C TYR A 125 6.23 8.89 16.34
N HIS A 126 5.24 8.08 16.71
CA HIS A 126 4.18 8.44 17.66
C HIS A 126 3.88 7.30 18.63
N ASN A 127 3.33 7.62 19.80
CA ASN A 127 2.98 6.64 20.83
C ASN A 127 1.64 5.90 20.58
N ARG A 128 0.92 6.18 19.49
CA ARG A 128 -0.28 5.42 19.12
C ARG A 128 0.11 4.07 18.51
N LYS A 129 -0.10 2.98 19.25
CA LYS A 129 0.23 1.62 18.78
C LYS A 129 -0.47 1.29 17.45
N ILE A 130 0.30 0.77 16.49
CA ILE A 130 -0.22 0.17 15.26
C ILE A 130 -0.38 -1.33 15.52
N VAL A 131 -1.62 -1.81 15.56
CA VAL A 131 -1.91 -3.23 15.87
C VAL A 131 -1.81 -4.12 14.63
N ASN A 132 -2.32 -3.61 13.51
CA ASN A 132 -2.37 -4.31 12.23
C ASN A 132 -1.54 -3.53 11.22
N ARG A 133 -0.54 -4.19 10.64
CA ARG A 133 0.21 -3.68 9.50
C ARG A 133 -0.74 -3.53 8.31
N VAL A 134 -0.64 -2.42 7.60
CA VAL A 134 -1.41 -2.24 6.37
C VAL A 134 -0.60 -1.45 5.36
N ASP A 135 -0.35 -2.06 4.21
CA ASP A 135 0.28 -1.39 3.07
C ASP A 135 -0.71 -0.46 2.37
N ASP A 136 -0.20 0.56 1.68
CA ASP A 136 -1.03 1.41 0.83
C ASP A 136 -1.59 0.59 -0.35
N SER A 137 -2.89 0.75 -0.61
CA SER A 137 -3.54 0.16 -1.78
C SER A 137 -3.05 0.81 -3.06
N VAL A 138 -2.97 0.04 -4.13
CA VAL A 138 -2.49 0.51 -5.45
C VAL A 138 -3.55 0.19 -6.49
N VAL A 139 -3.90 1.19 -7.29
CA VAL A 139 -4.92 1.11 -8.34
C VAL A 139 -4.39 1.66 -9.65
N ARG A 140 -4.96 1.16 -10.74
CA ARG A 140 -4.74 1.69 -12.09
C ARG A 140 -6.08 1.81 -12.79
N VAL A 141 -6.30 2.92 -13.47
CA VAL A 141 -7.43 3.05 -14.39
C VAL A 141 -6.99 2.59 -15.79
N SER A 142 -7.76 1.69 -16.39
CA SER A 142 -7.54 1.18 -17.74
C SER A 142 -8.88 0.99 -18.44
N ASN A 143 -9.03 1.53 -19.66
CA ASN A 143 -10.29 1.50 -20.41
C ASN A 143 -11.51 1.92 -19.56
N ASN A 144 -11.34 3.02 -18.81
CA ASN A 144 -12.35 3.57 -17.88
C ASN A 144 -12.83 2.58 -16.79
N ARG A 145 -12.01 1.59 -16.43
CA ARG A 145 -12.25 0.64 -15.35
C ARG A 145 -11.14 0.72 -14.32
N VAL A 146 -11.53 0.63 -13.05
CA VAL A 146 -10.58 0.59 -11.93
C VAL A 146 -10.07 -0.82 -11.75
N LEU A 147 -8.74 -0.97 -11.77
CA LEU A 147 -8.04 -2.22 -11.50
C LEU A 147 -7.28 -2.07 -10.18
N LEU A 148 -7.65 -2.87 -9.19
CA LEU A 148 -6.88 -3.01 -7.94
C LEU A 148 -5.66 -3.88 -8.22
N LEU A 149 -4.47 -3.27 -8.16
CA LEU A 149 -3.19 -3.98 -8.23
C LEU A 149 -2.76 -4.46 -6.85
N ARG A 150 -3.14 -3.72 -5.81
CA ARG A 150 -2.97 -4.11 -4.42
C ARG A 150 -4.17 -3.65 -3.62
N ARG A 151 -4.87 -4.60 -2.98
CA ARG A 151 -6.01 -4.33 -2.11
C ARG A 151 -5.58 -4.40 -0.64
N SER A 152 -5.44 -3.26 0.01
CA SER A 152 -4.94 -3.15 1.39
C SER A 152 -5.63 -1.99 2.11
N ARG A 153 -4.92 -0.92 2.52
CA ARG A 153 -5.51 0.23 3.25
C ARG A 153 -6.72 0.80 2.51
N GLY A 154 -7.77 1.12 3.27
CA GLY A 154 -9.02 1.69 2.73
C GLY A 154 -10.00 0.65 2.17
N TYR A 155 -9.51 -0.51 1.73
CA TYR A 155 -10.37 -1.58 1.17
C TYR A 155 -10.47 -2.80 2.08
N ALA A 156 -9.37 -3.22 2.70
CA ALA A 156 -9.38 -4.28 3.69
C ALA A 156 -9.82 -3.74 5.07
N PRO A 157 -10.64 -4.48 5.84
CA PRO A 157 -11.16 -5.83 5.59
C PRO A 157 -12.61 -5.82 5.09
N LEU A 158 -13.00 -4.96 4.14
CA LEU A 158 -14.38 -4.97 3.62
C LEU A 158 -14.65 -6.30 2.88
N TRP A 159 -15.73 -6.99 3.26
CA TRP A 159 -16.07 -8.27 2.62
C TRP A 159 -16.55 -8.09 1.18
N ILE A 160 -16.26 -9.10 0.36
CA ILE A 160 -16.78 -9.24 -0.99
C ILE A 160 -18.03 -10.11 -0.91
N ARG A 161 -19.14 -9.63 -1.48
CA ARG A 161 -20.39 -10.40 -1.57
C ARG A 161 -20.28 -11.41 -2.71
N LEU A 162 -20.49 -12.68 -2.37
CA LEU A 162 -20.54 -13.79 -3.31
C LEU A 162 -21.94 -13.88 -3.93
N ASN A 163 -22.00 -14.38 -5.16
CA ASN A 163 -23.26 -14.64 -5.88
C ASN A 163 -24.03 -15.87 -5.36
N ARG A 164 -23.43 -16.63 -4.44
CA ARG A 164 -24.00 -17.81 -3.82
C ARG A 164 -23.63 -17.88 -2.35
N LYS A 165 -24.44 -18.60 -1.58
CA LYS A 165 -24.09 -19.00 -0.21
C LYS A 165 -23.11 -20.19 -0.26
N LEU A 166 -22.10 -20.15 0.59
CA LEU A 166 -21.15 -21.24 0.81
C LEU A 166 -21.80 -22.30 1.72
N ASN A 167 -21.62 -23.57 1.36
CA ASN A 167 -22.13 -24.69 2.15
C ASN A 167 -21.32 -24.92 3.44
N ASN A 168 -20.05 -24.54 3.42
CA ASN A 168 -19.14 -24.64 4.55
C ASN A 168 -18.39 -23.33 4.73
N HIS A 169 -18.00 -23.07 5.98
CA HIS A 169 -16.98 -22.08 6.27
C HIS A 169 -15.64 -22.57 5.71
N VAL A 170 -14.88 -21.67 5.09
CA VAL A 170 -13.63 -22.00 4.41
C VAL A 170 -12.53 -21.01 4.79
N ILE A 171 -11.28 -21.47 4.80
CA ILE A 171 -10.10 -20.60 4.74
C ILE A 171 -9.59 -20.65 3.30
N ALA A 172 -9.04 -19.55 2.81
CA ALA A 172 -8.22 -19.53 1.61
C ALA A 172 -6.88 -18.90 1.96
N VAL A 173 -5.78 -19.66 1.84
CA VAL A 173 -4.43 -19.19 2.20
C VAL A 173 -3.82 -18.26 1.14
N GLY A 174 -4.35 -18.32 -0.08
CA GLY A 174 -3.92 -17.50 -1.21
C GLY A 174 -2.75 -18.12 -1.97
N ALA A 175 -1.96 -17.26 -2.64
CA ALA A 175 -0.81 -17.64 -3.45
C ALA A 175 0.50 -17.34 -2.69
N GLU A 176 1.64 -17.76 -3.24
CA GLU A 176 2.93 -17.50 -2.58
C GLU A 176 3.39 -16.04 -2.72
N LEU A 177 3.35 -15.51 -3.95
CA LEU A 177 3.74 -14.15 -4.28
C LEU A 177 2.54 -13.19 -4.17
N GLN A 178 2.80 -11.98 -3.67
CA GLN A 178 1.81 -10.92 -3.53
C GLN A 178 0.54 -11.37 -2.78
N ASN A 179 0.74 -12.16 -1.73
CA ASN A 179 -0.33 -12.94 -1.12
C ASN A 179 -1.42 -12.09 -0.46
N VAL A 180 -2.64 -12.62 -0.53
CA VAL A 180 -3.82 -12.20 0.22
C VAL A 180 -4.56 -13.46 0.64
N GLY A 181 -4.65 -13.69 1.94
CA GLY A 181 -5.49 -14.74 2.50
C GLY A 181 -6.94 -14.29 2.69
N GLY A 182 -7.78 -15.20 3.15
CA GLY A 182 -9.13 -14.85 3.57
C GLY A 182 -9.91 -15.98 4.20
N VAL A 183 -11.11 -15.63 4.67
CA VAL A 183 -12.11 -16.56 5.17
C VAL A 183 -13.42 -16.39 4.41
N GLY A 184 -14.10 -17.49 4.14
CA GLY A 184 -15.40 -17.50 3.50
C GLY A 184 -16.47 -18.05 4.44
N PHE A 185 -17.60 -17.36 4.54
CA PHE A 185 -18.77 -17.79 5.30
C PHE A 185 -20.04 -17.15 4.72
N ASP A 186 -21.18 -17.82 4.85
CA ASP A 186 -22.43 -17.42 4.20
C ASP A 186 -22.21 -17.05 2.72
N ASN A 187 -22.59 -15.84 2.30
CA ASN A 187 -22.35 -15.31 0.95
C ASN A 187 -21.25 -14.23 0.96
N LYS A 188 -20.24 -14.37 1.82
CA LYS A 188 -19.17 -13.38 2.00
C LYS A 188 -17.80 -14.03 1.88
N ALA A 189 -16.89 -13.33 1.22
CA ALA A 189 -15.46 -13.58 1.28
C ALA A 189 -14.79 -12.38 1.98
N LEU A 190 -14.16 -12.64 3.12
CA LEU A 190 -13.43 -11.65 3.89
C LEU A 190 -11.94 -11.85 3.63
N LEU A 191 -11.35 -10.90 2.90
CA LEU A 191 -9.94 -10.95 2.53
C LEU A 191 -9.08 -10.14 3.49
N THR A 192 -7.87 -10.62 3.75
CA THR A 192 -6.85 -9.87 4.49
C THR A 192 -6.45 -8.61 3.71
N GLN A 193 -5.64 -7.77 4.33
CA GLN A 193 -4.81 -6.81 3.63
C GLN A 193 -3.73 -7.53 2.79
N TYR A 194 -2.98 -6.76 2.02
CA TYR A 194 -1.79 -7.27 1.34
C TYR A 194 -0.78 -7.80 2.35
N ILE A 195 -0.44 -9.09 2.24
CA ILE A 195 0.49 -9.76 3.14
C ILE A 195 1.92 -9.59 2.62
N GLY A 196 2.13 -9.81 1.32
CA GLY A 196 3.45 -9.81 0.69
C GLY A 196 3.81 -11.18 0.15
N ASP A 197 5.09 -11.36 -0.15
CA ASP A 197 5.62 -12.64 -0.60
C ASP A 197 5.86 -13.52 0.65
N THR A 198 5.34 -14.75 0.61
CA THR A 198 5.30 -15.67 1.78
C THR A 198 6.50 -16.62 1.87
N ASP A 199 7.56 -16.33 1.12
CA ASP A 199 8.87 -16.98 1.20
C ASP A 199 9.64 -16.59 2.48
N GLU A 200 9.31 -15.45 3.08
CA GLU A 200 9.83 -15.00 4.37
C GLU A 200 8.93 -15.45 5.55
N ILE A 201 9.56 -15.99 6.60
CA ILE A 201 8.84 -16.55 7.75
C ILE A 201 7.98 -15.50 8.47
N GLU A 202 8.45 -14.26 8.61
CA GLU A 202 7.67 -13.20 9.25
C GLU A 202 6.42 -12.84 8.42
N THR A 203 6.48 -12.95 7.10
CA THR A 203 5.34 -12.69 6.23
C THR A 203 4.30 -13.81 6.33
N LEU A 204 4.74 -15.06 6.43
CA LEU A 204 3.88 -16.21 6.68
C LEU A 204 3.21 -16.14 8.07
N GLN A 205 3.95 -15.75 9.10
CA GLN A 205 3.39 -15.54 10.44
C GLN A 205 2.32 -14.44 10.46
N ASP A 206 2.50 -13.39 9.66
CA ASP A 206 1.49 -12.35 9.48
C ASP A 206 0.22 -12.93 8.84
N LEU A 207 0.34 -13.78 7.81
CA LEU A 207 -0.81 -14.46 7.20
C LEU A 207 -1.61 -15.24 8.25
N ASP A 208 -0.94 -16.11 9.01
CA ASP A 208 -1.57 -16.94 10.03
C ASP A 208 -2.27 -16.06 11.08
N LYS A 209 -1.58 -15.05 11.59
CA LYS A 209 -2.12 -14.07 12.55
C LYS A 209 -3.43 -13.45 12.05
N TYR A 210 -3.48 -12.99 10.79
CA TYR A 210 -4.69 -12.34 10.27
C TYR A 210 -5.82 -13.33 9.98
N LEU A 211 -5.51 -14.55 9.52
CA LEU A 211 -6.50 -15.61 9.35
C LEU A 211 -7.10 -16.03 10.69
N GLU A 212 -6.28 -16.28 11.70
CA GLU A 212 -6.74 -16.59 13.07
C GLU A 212 -7.59 -15.46 13.65
N PHE A 213 -7.16 -14.21 13.46
CA PHE A 213 -7.93 -13.05 13.89
C PHE A 213 -9.32 -13.03 13.24
N PHE A 214 -9.42 -13.26 11.93
CA PHE A 214 -10.71 -13.31 11.25
C PHE A 214 -11.57 -14.49 11.67
N ILE A 215 -10.98 -15.67 11.83
CA ILE A 215 -11.68 -16.87 12.32
C ILE A 215 -12.34 -16.57 13.67
N LYS A 216 -11.58 -15.96 14.59
CA LYS A 216 -12.05 -15.60 15.92
C LYS A 216 -13.14 -14.52 15.89
N ILE A 217 -12.88 -13.39 15.22
CA ILE A 217 -13.79 -12.23 15.24
C ILE A 217 -15.11 -12.52 14.51
N TYR A 218 -15.06 -13.27 13.41
CA TYR A 218 -16.26 -13.61 12.63
C TYR A 218 -16.86 -14.97 13.00
N SER A 219 -16.36 -15.63 14.04
CA SER A 219 -16.82 -16.96 14.49
C SER A 219 -16.87 -17.98 13.35
N VAL A 220 -15.90 -17.91 12.43
CA VAL A 220 -15.78 -18.84 11.31
C VAL A 220 -15.32 -20.19 11.87
N LYS A 221 -15.89 -21.27 11.36
CA LYS A 221 -15.61 -22.65 11.79
C LYS A 221 -15.20 -23.46 10.56
N PRO A 222 -14.00 -23.18 10.04
CA PRO A 222 -13.61 -23.64 8.72
C PRO A 222 -13.56 -25.17 8.66
N LYS A 223 -14.10 -25.73 7.59
CA LYS A 223 -14.10 -27.18 7.33
C LYS A 223 -13.24 -27.54 6.12
N LEU A 224 -12.82 -26.55 5.35
CA LEU A 224 -12.04 -26.68 4.12
C LEU A 224 -10.99 -25.56 4.07
N VAL A 225 -9.87 -25.87 3.41
CA VAL A 225 -8.79 -24.94 3.03
C VAL A 225 -8.67 -24.95 1.51
#